data_AF-A0A8J7J6N6-F1
#
_entry.id   AF-A0A8J7J6N6-F1
#
_cell.length_a   1.000
_cell.length_b   1.000
_cell.length_c   1.000
_cell.angle_alpha   90.00
_cell.angle_beta   90.00
_cell.angle_gamma   90.00
#
_symmetry.space_group_name_H-M   'P 1'
#
loop_
_entity.id
_entity.type
_entity.pdbx_description
1 polymer ?
#
loop_
_entity_poly.entity_id
_entity_poly.type
_entity_poly.pdbx_seq_one_letter_code
_entity_poly.pdbx_strand_id
1 'polypeptide(L)'
;MAIRRFCLVFGVSLGLATGAMAQVPLQAGLGGLSHDNFGNQVVGDGVGLAGQPYRPISQPGGGDVSPALWMMGLGLVGGLLLAATWLGAYQRQQRWQRLALVRQEVKAFRERPAVRYVLDILDYEEYRTFYINHPEDGRLIGFEANDYRLRRALRSHDQMVKMRAGLDEIERLANQGSAIAPKTLALVRQYDNQEFVIEVALRDWFDSFLGGLEYFEIMIESGLTTADEIKPFIIYWLQLIGDRRYRRKGGSGFYDQLFHYIHWAGYG
;
A
#
# COMPACT_ATOMS: atom_id res chain seq x y z
N MET A 1 -5.25 -8.53 0.35
CA MET A 1 -5.65 -8.01 -0.97
C MET A 1 -4.64 -7.00 -1.52
N ALA A 2 -3.76 -6.45 -0.68
CA ALA A 2 -2.73 -5.46 -0.97
C ALA A 2 -1.92 -5.75 -2.22
N ILE A 3 -1.09 -6.79 -2.19
CA ILE A 3 -0.10 -7.03 -3.24
C ILE A 3 -0.80 -7.39 -4.55
N ARG A 4 -1.96 -8.06 -4.49
CA ARG A 4 -2.75 -8.35 -5.67
C ARG A 4 -3.40 -7.09 -6.25
N ARG A 5 -3.88 -6.16 -5.41
CA ARG A 5 -4.38 -4.84 -5.84
C ARG A 5 -3.27 -3.95 -6.34
N PHE A 6 -2.10 -3.92 -5.69
CA PHE A 6 -0.90 -3.25 -6.18
C PHE A 6 -0.51 -3.83 -7.56
N CYS A 7 -0.42 -5.15 -7.70
CA CYS A 7 -0.14 -5.78 -8.99
C CYS A 7 -1.22 -5.55 -10.04
N LEU A 8 -2.50 -5.41 -9.66
CA LEU A 8 -3.58 -5.07 -10.61
C LEU A 8 -3.54 -3.59 -11.00
N VAL A 9 -3.46 -2.69 -10.02
CA VAL A 9 -3.36 -1.24 -10.21
C VAL A 9 -2.11 -0.88 -11.01
N PHE A 10 -0.96 -1.51 -10.73
CA PHE A 10 0.29 -1.21 -11.42
C PHE A 10 0.58 -2.10 -12.63
N GLY A 11 0.10 -3.33 -12.65
CA GLY A 11 0.27 -4.26 -13.77
C GLY A 11 -0.63 -3.95 -14.97
N VAL A 12 -1.86 -3.47 -14.74
CA VAL A 12 -2.75 -3.01 -15.83
C VAL A 12 -2.19 -1.76 -16.50
N SER A 13 -1.52 -0.86 -15.76
CA SER A 13 -0.87 0.31 -16.36
C SER A 13 0.34 -0.02 -17.25
N LEU A 14 0.96 -1.20 -17.11
CA LEU A 14 2.10 -1.58 -17.96
C LEU A 14 1.67 -2.20 -19.31
N GLY A 15 0.42 -2.67 -19.43
CA GLY A 15 -0.10 -3.30 -20.65
C GLY A 15 -0.83 -2.36 -21.61
N LEU A 16 -1.10 -1.11 -21.23
CA LEU A 16 -1.95 -0.17 -21.98
C LEU A 16 -1.26 1.16 -22.33
N ALA A 17 0.07 1.21 -22.33
CA ALA A 17 0.83 2.40 -22.75
C ALA A 17 1.30 2.33 -24.22
N THR A 18 0.56 1.64 -25.10
CA THR A 18 0.67 1.81 -26.55
C THR A 18 -0.62 2.44 -27.09
N GLY A 19 -0.58 3.76 -27.26
CA GLY A 19 -1.41 4.48 -28.21
C GLY A 19 -2.88 4.69 -27.84
N ALA A 20 -3.17 5.75 -27.08
CA ALA A 20 -4.42 6.49 -27.24
C ALA A 20 -4.19 7.94 -26.80
N MET A 21 -4.08 8.84 -27.78
CA MET A 21 -4.23 10.27 -27.56
C MET A 21 -5.61 10.52 -26.93
N ALA A 22 -5.63 11.11 -25.74
CA ALA A 22 -6.87 11.49 -25.07
C ALA A 22 -7.62 12.54 -25.90
N GLN A 23 -8.76 12.16 -26.47
CA GLN A 23 -9.84 13.09 -26.75
C GLN A 23 -10.52 13.42 -25.42
N VAL A 24 -10.58 14.70 -25.09
CA VAL A 24 -11.35 15.25 -23.98
C VAL A 24 -12.84 15.23 -24.39
N PRO A 25 -13.74 14.47 -23.74
CA PRO A 25 -15.16 14.67 -23.92
C PRO A 25 -15.61 15.79 -23.00
N LEU A 26 -16.00 16.91 -23.62
CA LEU A 26 -16.77 17.97 -22.97
C LEU A 26 -18.24 17.57 -23.09
N GLN A 27 -18.81 16.97 -22.04
CA GLN A 27 -20.27 16.80 -21.98
C GLN A 27 -20.78 17.10 -20.57
N ALA A 28 -21.55 18.19 -20.54
CA ALA A 28 -22.40 18.60 -19.44
C ALA A 28 -23.52 17.58 -19.23
N GLY A 29 -23.77 17.25 -17.96
CA GLY A 29 -24.86 16.38 -17.55
C GLY A 29 -25.19 16.65 -16.08
N LEU A 30 -25.91 17.74 -15.82
CA LEU A 30 -26.64 17.95 -14.57
C LEU A 30 -27.84 17.01 -14.57
N GLY A 31 -27.82 15.98 -13.72
CA GLY A 31 -28.94 15.07 -13.56
C GLY A 31 -28.84 14.25 -12.28
N GLY A 32 -29.80 14.46 -11.38
CA GLY A 32 -30.25 13.44 -10.42
C GLY A 32 -29.56 13.43 -9.07
N LEU A 33 -29.98 14.31 -8.16
CA LEU A 33 -29.97 13.97 -6.74
C LEU A 33 -31.41 13.72 -6.31
N SER A 34 -31.66 12.44 -6.05
CA SER A 34 -32.90 11.90 -5.52
C SER A 34 -33.15 12.38 -4.10
N HIS A 35 -34.44 12.56 -3.83
CA HIS A 35 -35.07 12.86 -2.56
C HIS A 35 -34.61 11.97 -1.41
N ASP A 36 -34.34 12.61 -0.27
CA ASP A 36 -34.65 12.02 1.03
C ASP A 36 -35.67 12.88 1.78
N ASN A 37 -36.70 12.17 2.21
CA ASN A 37 -37.82 12.58 3.04
C ASN A 37 -37.33 13.00 4.44
N PHE A 38 -37.64 14.23 4.85
CA PHE A 38 -37.93 14.51 6.25
C PHE A 38 -39.17 15.41 6.31
N GLY A 39 -40.21 14.87 6.94
CA GLY A 39 -41.46 15.56 7.16
C GLY A 39 -41.32 16.71 8.15
N ASN A 40 -42.15 17.74 7.93
CA ASN A 40 -42.75 18.48 9.02
C ASN A 40 -44.15 18.92 8.60
N GLN A 41 -45.14 18.41 9.33
CA GLN A 41 -46.49 18.96 9.38
C GLN A 41 -46.44 20.38 9.94
N VAL A 42 -47.14 21.33 9.30
CA VAL A 42 -47.90 22.36 10.02
C VAL A 42 -49.18 22.65 9.24
N VAL A 43 -50.28 22.48 9.95
CA VAL A 43 -51.67 22.85 9.64
C VAL A 43 -51.79 24.38 9.61
N GLY A 44 -52.58 24.94 8.69
CA GLY A 44 -52.88 26.38 8.71
C GLY A 44 -53.84 26.82 7.61
N ASP A 45 -55.13 26.71 7.94
CA ASP A 45 -56.29 27.50 7.51
C ASP A 45 -56.29 28.30 6.21
N GLY A 46 -57.33 28.04 5.42
CA GLY A 46 -57.73 28.82 4.28
C GLY A 46 -58.23 30.21 4.68
N VAL A 47 -57.79 31.21 3.92
CA VAL A 47 -58.47 32.50 3.79
C VAL A 47 -58.49 32.83 2.31
N GLY A 48 -59.70 32.83 1.75
CA GLY A 48 -59.94 33.24 0.38
C GLY A 48 -59.59 34.72 0.19
N LEU A 49 -58.93 35.03 -0.93
CA LEU A 49 -58.86 36.39 -1.44
C LEU A 49 -59.10 36.39 -2.94
N ALA A 50 -59.99 37.30 -3.32
CA ALA A 50 -60.58 37.51 -4.61
C ALA A 50 -59.56 37.65 -5.74
N GLY A 51 -59.94 37.15 -6.92
CA GLY A 51 -59.21 37.33 -8.15
C GLY A 51 -58.96 38.81 -8.45
N GLN A 52 -57.69 39.20 -8.49
CA GLN A 52 -57.28 40.44 -9.13
C GLN A 52 -57.18 40.22 -10.66
N PRO A 53 -57.68 41.16 -11.46
CA PRO A 53 -57.57 41.10 -12.91
C PRO A 53 -56.12 41.25 -13.35
N TYR A 54 -55.66 40.33 -14.20
CA TYR A 54 -54.39 40.43 -14.91
C TYR A 54 -54.30 41.78 -15.64
N ARG A 55 -53.43 42.68 -15.15
CA ARG A 55 -53.00 43.85 -15.92
C ARG A 55 -51.86 43.42 -16.86
N PRO A 56 -51.99 43.62 -18.18
CA PRO A 56 -50.88 43.39 -19.09
C PRO A 56 -49.76 44.40 -18.75
N ILE A 57 -48.60 43.87 -18.38
CA ILE A 57 -47.39 44.66 -18.16
C ILE A 57 -46.92 45.13 -19.54
N SER A 58 -47.17 46.40 -19.83
CA SER A 58 -46.58 47.11 -20.96
C SER A 58 -45.06 47.11 -20.80
N GLN A 59 -44.34 46.50 -21.75
CA GLN A 59 -42.89 46.56 -21.80
C GLN A 59 -42.46 47.98 -22.22
N PRO A 60 -41.71 48.73 -21.40
CA PRO A 60 -41.08 49.96 -21.86
C PRO A 60 -39.84 49.60 -22.68
N GLY A 61 -39.80 50.11 -23.91
CA GLY A 61 -38.66 49.98 -24.80
C GLY A 61 -37.44 50.82 -24.37
N GLY A 62 -36.28 50.48 -24.95
CA GLY A 62 -35.04 51.24 -24.84
C GLY A 62 -34.14 50.80 -23.68
N GLY A 63 -33.56 49.60 -23.80
CA GLY A 63 -32.69 49.01 -22.77
C GLY A 63 -31.31 49.65 -22.70
N ASP A 64 -31.20 50.82 -22.08
CA ASP A 64 -29.91 51.36 -21.63
C ASP A 64 -29.43 50.52 -20.44
N VAL A 65 -28.53 49.58 -20.70
CA VAL A 65 -27.92 48.74 -19.67
C VAL A 65 -27.16 49.66 -18.71
N SER A 66 -27.66 49.79 -17.48
CA SER A 66 -27.05 50.65 -16.45
C SER A 66 -25.56 50.32 -16.29
N PRO A 67 -24.64 51.30 -16.34
CA PRO A 67 -23.20 51.09 -16.12
C PRO A 67 -22.88 50.32 -14.83
N ALA A 68 -23.75 50.42 -13.82
CA ALA A 68 -23.63 49.68 -12.57
C ALA A 68 -23.71 48.16 -12.78
N LEU A 69 -24.58 47.68 -13.67
CA LEU A 69 -24.71 46.24 -13.98
C LEU A 69 -23.44 45.69 -14.64
N TRP A 70 -22.79 46.48 -15.51
CA TRP A 70 -21.52 46.10 -16.13
C TRP A 70 -20.39 45.98 -15.10
N MET A 71 -20.30 46.92 -14.16
CA MET A 71 -19.31 46.86 -13.08
C MET A 71 -19.52 45.66 -12.15
N MET A 72 -20.78 45.35 -11.82
CA MET A 72 -21.10 44.15 -11.05
C MET A 72 -20.73 42.86 -11.81
N GLY A 73 -21.04 42.81 -13.11
CA GLY A 73 -20.68 41.67 -13.97
C GLY A 73 -19.17 41.43 -14.01
N LEU A 74 -18.38 42.49 -14.22
CA LEU A 74 -16.90 42.39 -14.22
C LEU A 74 -16.34 41.96 -12.87
N GLY A 75 -16.90 42.46 -11.76
CA GLY A 75 -16.51 42.06 -10.42
C GLY A 75 -16.75 40.57 -10.16
N LEU A 76 -17.90 40.04 -10.56
CA LEU A 76 -18.22 38.62 -10.43
C LEU A 76 -17.29 37.74 -11.27
N VAL A 77 -17.04 38.13 -12.53
CA VAL A 77 -16.11 37.40 -13.41
C VAL A 77 -14.69 37.41 -12.82
N GLY A 78 -14.21 38.56 -12.34
CA GLY A 78 -12.91 38.67 -11.68
C GLY A 78 -12.80 37.80 -10.42
N GLY A 79 -13.84 37.81 -9.58
CA GLY A 79 -13.92 36.98 -8.39
C GLY A 79 -13.88 35.47 -8.70
N LEU A 80 -14.60 35.03 -9.74
CA LEU A 80 -14.59 33.63 -10.18
C LEU A 80 -13.22 33.19 -10.71
N LEU A 81 -12.54 34.04 -11.48
CA LEU A 81 -11.19 33.76 -11.96
C LEU A 81 -10.19 33.64 -10.80
N LEU A 82 -10.24 34.56 -9.83
CA LEU A 82 -9.41 34.47 -8.63
C LEU A 82 -9.69 33.19 -7.84
N ALA A 83 -10.96 32.87 -7.61
CA ALA A 83 -11.34 31.64 -6.91
C ALA A 83 -10.83 30.37 -7.61
N ALA A 84 -10.92 30.31 -8.95
CA ALA A 84 -10.40 29.19 -9.73
C ALA A 84 -8.88 29.06 -9.64
N THR A 85 -8.14 30.18 -9.73
CA THR A 85 -6.67 30.17 -9.57
C THR A 85 -6.24 29.74 -8.17
N TRP A 86 -6.94 30.21 -7.14
CA TRP A 86 -6.69 29.83 -5.75
C TRP A 86 -6.96 28.34 -5.52
N LEU A 87 -8.07 27.81 -6.05
CA LEU A 87 -8.40 26.40 -5.95
C LEU A 87 -7.33 25.52 -6.62
N GLY A 88 -6.85 25.92 -7.81
CA GLY A 88 -5.75 25.24 -8.48
C GLY A 88 -4.44 25.27 -7.69
N ALA A 89 -4.10 26.42 -7.09
CA ALA A 89 -2.93 26.55 -6.22
C ALA A 89 -3.04 25.67 -4.97
N TYR A 90 -4.22 25.65 -4.33
CA TYR A 90 -4.52 24.85 -3.16
C TYR A 90 -4.37 23.34 -3.45
N GLN A 91 -4.91 22.86 -4.56
CA GLN A 91 -4.76 21.46 -4.97
C GLN A 91 -3.29 21.07 -5.21
N ARG A 92 -2.49 21.96 -5.83
CA ARG A 92 -1.05 21.74 -6.02
C ARG A 92 -0.34 21.66 -4.67
N GLN A 93 -0.65 22.56 -3.74
CA GLN A 93 -0.06 22.57 -2.40
C GLN A 93 -0.38 21.27 -1.65
N GLN A 94 -1.63 20.81 -1.67
CA GLN A 94 -2.02 19.53 -1.06
C GLN A 94 -1.25 18.35 -1.66
N ARG A 95 -1.06 18.33 -2.99
CA ARG A 95 -0.26 17.28 -3.64
C ARG A 95 1.20 17.28 -3.16
N TRP A 96 1.80 18.45 -3.01
CA TRP A 96 3.16 18.56 -2.45
C TRP A 96 3.23 18.06 -1.00
N GLN A 97 2.23 18.37 -0.18
CA GLN A 97 2.15 17.90 1.20
C GLN A 97 2.04 16.37 1.27
N ARG A 98 1.16 15.76 0.48
CA ARG A 98 1.05 14.29 0.40
C ARG A 98 2.35 13.65 -0.08
N LEU A 99 2.98 14.19 -1.11
CA LEU A 99 4.24 13.67 -1.61
C LEU A 99 5.38 13.80 -0.58
N ALA A 100 5.42 14.90 0.17
CA ALA A 100 6.38 15.09 1.26
C ALA A 100 6.18 14.04 2.37
N LEU A 101 4.93 13.79 2.75
CA LEU A 101 4.57 12.75 3.71
C LEU A 101 5.00 11.36 3.22
N VAL A 102 4.66 11.00 1.97
CA VAL A 102 5.09 9.72 1.38
C VAL A 102 6.60 9.56 1.41
N ARG A 103 7.36 10.60 1.03
CA ARG A 103 8.83 10.55 1.09
C ARG A 103 9.34 10.30 2.50
N GLN A 104 8.72 10.95 3.50
CA GLN A 104 9.10 10.76 4.90
C GLN A 104 8.78 9.34 5.38
N GLU A 105 7.58 8.82 5.08
CA GLU A 105 7.18 7.47 5.48
C GLU A 105 8.01 6.39 4.78
N VAL A 106 8.27 6.52 3.48
CA VAL A 106 9.15 5.61 2.74
C VAL A 106 10.58 5.66 3.31
N LYS A 107 11.08 6.86 3.64
CA LYS A 107 12.40 7.00 4.27
C LYS A 107 12.43 6.30 5.63
N ALA A 108 11.44 6.55 6.49
CA ALA A 108 11.33 5.92 7.80
C ALA A 108 11.20 4.39 7.70
N PHE A 109 10.42 3.90 6.73
CA PHE A 109 10.31 2.48 6.41
C PHE A 109 11.67 1.88 6.05
N ARG A 110 12.44 2.51 5.15
CA ARG A 110 13.77 2.05 4.72
C ARG A 110 14.82 2.10 5.83
N GLU A 111 14.69 3.03 6.76
CA GLU A 111 15.62 3.21 7.88
C GLU A 111 15.45 2.16 8.98
N ARG A 112 14.33 1.40 8.98
CA ARG A 112 14.15 0.28 9.91
C ARG A 112 15.23 -0.78 9.66
N PRO A 113 15.98 -1.23 10.68
CA PRO A 113 17.07 -2.19 10.50
C PRO A 113 16.65 -3.49 9.80
N ALA A 114 15.51 -4.04 10.22
CA ALA A 114 14.91 -5.24 9.64
C ALA A 114 14.62 -5.09 8.14
N VAL A 115 14.00 -3.96 7.76
CA VAL A 115 13.70 -3.63 6.36
C VAL A 115 14.99 -3.48 5.56
N ARG A 116 16.00 -2.78 6.11
CA ARG A 116 17.29 -2.62 5.45
C ARG A 116 17.95 -3.97 5.14
N TYR A 117 17.90 -4.93 6.07
CA TYR A 117 18.40 -6.27 5.81
C TYR A 117 17.64 -6.95 4.67
N VAL A 118 16.31 -6.89 4.66
CA VAL A 118 15.51 -7.44 3.54
C VAL A 118 15.85 -6.76 2.22
N LEU A 119 16.05 -5.44 2.21
CA LEU A 119 16.45 -4.72 0.99
C LEU A 119 17.84 -5.14 0.52
N ASP A 120 18.81 -5.27 1.42
CA ASP A 120 20.16 -5.78 1.11
C ASP A 120 20.10 -7.21 0.56
N ILE A 121 19.20 -8.03 1.11
CA ILE A 121 18.87 -9.40 0.70
C ILE A 121 18.29 -9.42 -0.72
N LEU A 122 17.29 -8.59 -0.98
CA LEU A 122 16.65 -8.52 -2.29
C LEU A 122 17.61 -7.98 -3.37
N ASP A 123 18.49 -7.04 -3.02
CA ASP A 123 19.39 -6.36 -3.96
C ASP A 123 20.70 -7.13 -4.26
N TYR A 124 21.42 -7.71 -3.28
CA TYR A 124 22.81 -8.20 -3.51
C TYR A 124 23.29 -9.34 -2.59
N GLU A 125 22.81 -10.57 -2.77
CA GLU A 125 22.77 -11.50 -1.63
C GLU A 125 23.78 -12.65 -1.53
N GLU A 126 24.46 -13.08 -2.58
CA GLU A 126 25.25 -14.32 -2.42
C GLU A 126 26.54 -14.16 -1.59
N TYR A 127 26.95 -12.94 -1.24
CA TYR A 127 28.24 -12.68 -0.60
C TYR A 127 28.20 -11.78 0.63
N ARG A 128 27.01 -11.49 1.18
CA ARG A 128 26.90 -10.67 2.39
C ARG A 128 26.74 -11.54 3.63
N THR A 129 27.63 -11.32 4.58
CA THR A 129 27.49 -11.86 5.94
C THR A 129 26.62 -10.92 6.76
N PHE A 130 25.53 -11.45 7.29
CA PHE A 130 24.66 -10.81 8.24
C PHE A 130 25.02 -11.25 9.66
N TYR A 131 24.69 -10.42 10.64
CA TYR A 131 24.99 -10.68 12.03
C TYR A 131 23.74 -10.52 12.88
N ILE A 132 23.49 -11.49 13.76
CA ILE A 132 22.42 -11.44 14.75
C ILE A 132 22.97 -11.79 16.12
N ASN A 133 22.37 -11.22 17.16
CA ASN A 133 22.64 -11.64 18.52
C ASN A 133 21.76 -12.84 18.84
N HIS A 134 22.36 -13.91 19.33
CA HIS A 134 21.61 -15.05 19.81
C HIS A 134 20.78 -14.65 21.04
N PRO A 135 19.50 -15.05 21.13
CA PRO A 135 18.57 -14.52 22.12
C PRO A 135 18.90 -14.92 23.57
N GLU A 136 19.56 -16.07 23.78
CA GLU A 136 19.80 -16.60 25.14
C GLU A 136 21.13 -16.13 25.75
N ASP A 137 22.20 -16.09 24.96
CA ASP A 137 23.57 -15.84 25.43
C ASP A 137 24.19 -14.55 24.84
N GLY A 138 23.48 -13.86 23.94
CA GLY A 138 23.93 -12.62 23.32
C GLY A 138 25.12 -12.79 22.37
N ARG A 139 25.56 -14.02 22.04
CA ARG A 139 26.69 -14.22 21.13
C ARG A 139 26.34 -13.71 19.73
N LEU A 140 27.32 -13.13 19.05
CA LEU A 140 27.16 -12.69 17.67
C LEU A 140 27.25 -13.90 16.72
N ILE A 141 26.17 -14.19 16.00
CA ILE A 141 26.11 -15.23 14.97
C ILE A 141 26.23 -14.55 13.61
N GLY A 142 27.31 -14.84 12.90
CA GLY A 142 27.51 -14.46 11.50
C GLY A 142 26.95 -15.52 10.56
N PHE A 143 26.19 -15.12 9.54
CA PHE A 143 25.63 -16.06 8.56
C PHE A 143 25.42 -15.42 7.18
N GLU A 144 25.40 -16.24 6.13
CA GLU A 144 25.03 -15.84 4.77
C GLU A 144 23.57 -16.23 4.49
N ALA A 145 22.84 -15.34 3.82
CA ALA A 145 21.44 -15.51 3.43
C ALA A 145 21.33 -16.25 2.07
N ASN A 146 21.77 -17.50 2.03
CA ASN A 146 21.67 -18.31 0.81
C ASN A 146 20.22 -18.74 0.51
N ASP A 147 19.95 -19.13 -0.75
CA ASP A 147 18.60 -19.55 -1.22
C ASP A 147 17.98 -20.63 -0.32
N TYR A 148 18.79 -21.59 0.13
CA TYR A 148 18.33 -22.68 0.99
C TYR A 148 17.83 -22.18 2.36
N ARG A 149 18.59 -21.32 3.03
CA ARG A 149 18.20 -20.73 4.33
C ARG A 149 16.99 -19.84 4.20
N LEU A 150 16.96 -18.96 3.19
CA LEU A 150 15.81 -18.09 2.93
C LEU A 150 14.53 -18.89 2.70
N ARG A 151 14.60 -19.95 1.89
CA ARG A 151 13.45 -20.82 1.64
C ARG A 151 12.98 -21.55 2.90
N ARG A 152 13.91 -21.88 3.81
CA ARG A 152 13.60 -22.54 5.08
C ARG A 152 12.95 -21.56 6.07
N ALA A 153 13.47 -20.33 6.16
CA ALA A 153 12.93 -19.26 6.99
C ALA A 153 11.50 -18.87 6.60
N LEU A 154 11.21 -18.84 5.29
CA LEU A 154 9.92 -18.44 4.72
C LEU A 154 8.92 -19.60 4.56
N ARG A 155 9.08 -20.67 5.35
CA ARG A 155 8.10 -21.78 5.41
C ARG A 155 6.82 -21.35 6.11
N SER A 156 5.74 -22.10 5.88
CA SER A 156 4.51 -21.88 6.65
C SER A 156 4.75 -22.15 8.14
N HIS A 157 3.97 -21.52 9.00
CA HIS A 157 4.08 -21.74 10.45
C HIS A 157 3.90 -23.22 10.80
N ASP A 158 2.92 -23.89 10.19
CA ASP A 158 2.70 -25.34 10.39
C ASP A 158 3.92 -26.19 10.05
N GLN A 159 4.66 -25.83 9.00
CA GLN A 159 5.89 -26.52 8.63
C GLN A 159 7.00 -26.28 9.65
N MET A 160 7.14 -25.06 10.16
CA MET A 160 8.11 -24.75 11.22
C MET A 160 7.77 -25.48 12.52
N VAL A 161 6.50 -25.51 12.92
CA VAL A 161 6.02 -26.22 14.12
C VAL A 161 6.28 -27.72 14.01
N LYS A 162 5.94 -28.33 12.86
CA LYS A 162 6.19 -29.77 12.62
C LYS A 162 7.68 -30.10 12.65
N MET A 163 8.49 -29.25 12.05
CA MET A 163 9.95 -29.42 12.05
C MET A 163 10.51 -29.34 13.46
N ARG A 164 10.10 -28.34 14.25
CA ARG A 164 10.52 -28.20 15.65
C ARG A 164 10.10 -29.40 16.50
N ALA A 165 8.83 -29.79 16.43
CA ALA A 165 8.34 -30.97 17.13
C ALA A 165 9.11 -32.25 16.75
N GLY A 166 9.51 -32.38 15.48
CA GLY A 166 10.34 -33.49 15.03
C GLY A 166 11.75 -33.48 15.61
N LEU A 167 12.37 -32.31 15.78
CA LEU A 167 13.68 -32.18 16.43
C LEU A 167 13.59 -32.50 17.93
N ASP A 168 12.58 -31.97 18.61
CA ASP A 168 12.31 -32.22 20.03
C ASP A 168 12.09 -33.72 20.30
N GLU A 169 11.39 -34.40 19.40
CA GLU A 169 11.16 -35.84 19.49
C GLU A 169 12.46 -36.65 19.34
N ILE A 170 13.36 -36.26 18.43
CA ILE A 170 14.67 -36.90 18.28
C ILE A 170 15.50 -36.73 19.55
N GLU A 171 15.50 -35.54 20.15
CA GLU A 171 16.20 -35.29 21.41
C GLU A 171 15.60 -36.08 22.57
N ARG A 172 14.26 -36.15 22.66
CA ARG A 172 13.55 -36.96 23.65
C ARG A 172 13.93 -38.43 23.55
N LEU A 173 13.93 -39.00 22.35
CA LEU A 173 14.31 -40.41 22.11
C LEU A 173 15.77 -40.67 22.50
N ALA A 174 16.68 -39.72 22.22
CA ALA A 174 18.08 -39.83 22.59
C ALA A 174 18.25 -39.88 24.13
N ASN A 175 17.51 -39.04 24.85
CA ASN A 175 17.53 -39.00 26.32
C ASN A 175 16.92 -40.25 26.98
N GLN A 176 16.05 -40.97 26.28
CA GLN A 176 15.46 -42.24 26.74
C GLN A 176 16.36 -43.45 26.49
N GLY A 177 17.59 -43.26 26.00
CA GLY A 177 18.52 -44.36 25.72
C GLY A 177 18.25 -45.07 24.40
N SER A 178 17.45 -44.49 23.51
CA SER A 178 17.32 -45.01 22.13
C SER A 178 18.66 -44.88 21.41
N ALA A 179 19.03 -45.89 20.61
CA ALA A 179 20.26 -45.88 19.84
C ALA A 179 20.20 -44.88 18.67
N ILE A 180 20.41 -43.60 18.95
CA ILE A 180 20.57 -42.54 17.95
C ILE A 180 22.07 -42.30 17.73
N ALA A 181 22.49 -42.24 16.48
CA ALA A 181 23.88 -41.96 16.14
C ALA A 181 24.33 -40.61 16.76
N PRO A 182 25.46 -40.54 17.48
CA PRO A 182 25.92 -39.29 18.12
C PRO A 182 26.05 -38.11 17.15
N LYS A 183 26.40 -38.39 15.89
CA LYS A 183 26.48 -37.38 14.81
C LYS A 183 25.12 -36.73 14.53
N THR A 184 24.03 -37.49 14.55
CA THR A 184 22.67 -36.97 14.34
C THR A 184 22.27 -36.04 15.48
N LEU A 185 22.54 -36.43 16.72
CA LEU A 185 22.24 -35.59 17.89
C LEU A 185 23.04 -34.28 17.87
N ALA A 186 24.32 -34.34 17.48
CA ALA A 186 25.15 -33.13 17.32
C ALA A 186 24.57 -32.18 16.26
N LEU A 187 24.08 -32.71 15.14
CA LEU A 187 23.44 -31.90 14.09
C LEU A 187 22.12 -31.27 14.56
N VAL A 188 21.30 -32.01 15.31
CA VAL A 188 20.04 -31.48 15.89
C VAL A 188 20.34 -30.32 16.83
N ARG A 189 21.30 -30.50 17.75
CA ARG A 189 21.71 -29.43 18.67
C ARG A 189 22.32 -28.24 17.95
N GLN A 190 23.14 -28.46 16.94
CA GLN A 190 23.69 -27.37 16.12
C GLN A 190 22.58 -26.59 15.42
N TYR A 191 21.60 -27.31 14.87
CA TYR A 191 20.46 -26.70 14.20
C TYR A 191 19.66 -25.81 15.16
N ASP A 192 19.28 -26.36 16.32
CA ASP A 192 18.45 -25.66 17.31
C ASP A 192 19.13 -24.39 17.84
N ASN A 193 20.42 -24.47 18.15
CA ASN A 193 21.18 -23.37 18.73
C ASN A 193 21.59 -22.26 17.72
N GLN A 194 21.54 -22.50 16.42
CA GLN A 194 22.07 -21.54 15.44
C GLN A 194 21.15 -21.36 14.24
N GLU A 195 20.87 -22.43 13.52
CA GLU A 195 20.12 -22.37 12.27
C GLU A 195 18.68 -21.93 12.49
N PHE A 196 18.03 -22.41 13.54
CA PHE A 196 16.67 -22.00 13.89
C PHE A 196 16.58 -20.52 14.27
N VAL A 197 17.56 -20.02 15.05
CA VAL A 197 17.64 -18.61 15.44
C VAL A 197 17.82 -17.72 14.20
N ILE A 198 18.65 -18.14 13.25
CA ILE A 198 18.82 -17.45 11.96
C ILE A 198 17.50 -17.42 11.16
N GLU A 199 16.79 -18.53 11.09
CA GLU A 199 15.51 -18.61 10.38
C GLU A 199 14.45 -17.68 10.96
N VAL A 200 14.33 -17.66 12.29
CA VAL A 200 13.38 -16.78 12.99
C VAL A 200 13.74 -15.32 12.72
N ALA A 201 15.02 -14.95 12.84
CA ALA A 201 15.46 -13.58 12.56
C ALA A 201 15.19 -13.17 11.10
N LEU A 202 15.48 -14.03 10.13
CA LEU A 202 15.18 -13.79 8.72
C LEU A 202 13.67 -13.59 8.52
N ARG A 203 12.84 -14.44 9.11
CA ARG A 203 11.38 -14.34 9.01
C ARG A 203 10.87 -13.02 9.59
N ASP A 204 11.33 -12.65 10.79
CA ASP A 204 10.95 -11.38 11.43
C ASP A 204 11.33 -10.17 10.57
N TRP A 205 12.47 -10.23 9.88
CA TRP A 205 12.88 -9.18 8.95
C TRP A 205 11.92 -9.06 7.77
N PHE A 206 11.54 -10.18 7.14
CA PHE A 206 10.57 -10.19 6.06
C PHE A 206 9.18 -9.77 6.53
N ASP A 207 8.72 -10.18 7.71
CA ASP A 207 7.43 -9.76 8.27
C ASP A 207 7.39 -8.25 8.51
N SER A 208 8.49 -7.66 9.01
CA SER A 208 8.63 -6.21 9.16
C SER A 208 8.56 -5.47 7.81
N PHE A 209 9.21 -6.01 6.78
CA PHE A 209 9.16 -5.48 5.42
C PHE A 209 7.75 -5.55 4.81
N LEU A 210 7.11 -6.72 4.86
CA LEU A 210 5.78 -6.96 4.29
C LEU A 210 4.70 -6.16 5.03
N GLY A 211 4.76 -6.08 6.37
CA GLY A 211 3.87 -5.24 7.15
C GLY A 211 4.01 -3.74 6.84
N GLY A 212 5.22 -3.29 6.48
CA GLY A 212 5.40 -1.92 5.99
C GLY A 212 4.79 -1.69 4.61
N LEU A 213 4.77 -2.70 3.73
CA LEU A 213 4.04 -2.60 2.45
C LEU A 213 2.53 -2.54 2.65
N GLU A 214 1.99 -3.31 3.61
CA GLU A 214 0.58 -3.24 4.00
C GLU A 214 0.21 -1.87 4.57
N TYR A 215 1.08 -1.26 5.38
CA TYR A 215 0.87 0.10 5.87
C TYR A 215 0.68 1.12 4.74
N PHE A 216 1.40 0.99 3.62
CA PHE A 216 1.17 1.84 2.45
C PHE A 216 -0.20 1.62 1.79
N GLU A 217 -0.77 0.41 1.84
CA GLU A 217 -2.16 0.19 1.40
C GLU A 217 -3.13 0.96 2.29
N ILE A 218 -2.96 0.89 3.61
CA ILE A 218 -3.81 1.62 4.58
C ILE A 218 -3.75 3.14 4.33
N MET A 219 -2.57 3.68 4.01
CA MET A 219 -2.44 5.10 3.64
C MET A 219 -3.21 5.45 2.36
N ILE A 220 -3.30 4.52 1.39
CA ILE A 220 -4.08 4.72 0.17
C ILE A 220 -5.58 4.61 0.46
N GLU A 221 -6.01 3.58 1.20
CA GLU A 221 -7.42 3.35 1.54
C GLU A 221 -8.01 4.48 2.39
N SER A 222 -7.20 5.08 3.27
CA SER A 222 -7.60 6.26 4.07
C SER A 222 -7.63 7.57 3.27
N GLY A 223 -7.16 7.58 2.01
CA GLY A 223 -7.08 8.79 1.18
C GLY A 223 -5.98 9.76 1.59
N LEU A 224 -5.09 9.36 2.51
CA LEU A 224 -3.95 10.16 2.95
C LEU A 224 -2.94 10.36 1.81
N THR A 225 -2.84 9.37 0.92
CA THR A 225 -2.02 9.41 -0.30
C THR A 225 -2.72 8.64 -1.41
N THR A 226 -2.24 8.82 -2.64
CA THR A 226 -2.65 8.03 -3.80
C THR A 226 -1.60 6.97 -4.15
N ALA A 227 -2.03 5.93 -4.88
CA ALA A 227 -1.14 4.88 -5.35
C ALA A 227 -0.01 5.43 -6.26
N ASP A 228 -0.34 6.38 -7.13
CA ASP A 228 0.63 7.02 -8.03
C ASP A 228 1.73 7.79 -7.29
N GLU A 229 1.41 8.36 -6.13
CA GLU A 229 2.38 9.08 -5.28
C GLU A 229 3.37 8.11 -4.61
N ILE A 230 2.95 6.89 -4.26
CA ILE A 230 3.81 5.85 -3.65
C ILE A 230 4.61 5.05 -4.69
N LYS A 231 4.01 4.75 -5.84
CA LYS A 231 4.58 3.91 -6.91
C LYS A 231 6.08 4.09 -7.15
N PRO A 232 6.61 5.31 -7.39
CA PRO A 232 8.02 5.48 -7.77
C PRO A 232 9.00 4.99 -6.70
N PHE A 233 8.57 4.86 -5.45
CA PHE A 233 9.43 4.45 -4.35
C PHE A 233 9.50 2.94 -4.14
N ILE A 234 8.44 2.21 -4.49
CA ILE A 234 8.31 0.78 -4.14
C ILE A 234 8.19 -0.14 -5.35
N ILE A 235 7.93 0.40 -6.55
CA ILE A 235 7.65 -0.40 -7.76
C ILE A 235 8.76 -1.40 -8.08
N TYR A 236 10.01 -1.02 -7.85
CA TYR A 236 11.16 -1.88 -8.08
C TYR A 236 11.09 -3.16 -7.24
N TRP A 237 10.80 -3.06 -5.94
CA TRP A 237 10.69 -4.23 -5.06
C TRP A 237 9.47 -5.09 -5.40
N LEU A 238 8.34 -4.45 -5.76
CA LEU A 238 7.15 -5.16 -6.21
C LEU A 238 7.41 -5.96 -7.50
N GLN A 239 8.13 -5.37 -8.46
CA GLN A 239 8.54 -6.06 -9.69
C GLN A 239 9.49 -7.21 -9.40
N LEU A 240 10.46 -7.01 -8.51
CA LEU A 240 11.42 -8.05 -8.14
C LEU A 240 10.74 -9.28 -7.51
N ILE A 241 9.75 -9.07 -6.64
CA ILE A 241 9.01 -10.15 -5.98
C ILE A 241 7.98 -10.77 -6.96
N GLY A 242 7.20 -9.92 -7.63
CA GLY A 242 6.02 -10.32 -8.40
C GLY A 242 6.29 -10.79 -9.83
N ASP A 243 7.36 -10.32 -10.48
CA ASP A 243 7.62 -10.60 -11.90
C ASP A 243 8.92 -11.39 -12.08
N ARG A 244 8.77 -12.61 -12.61
CA ARG A 244 9.89 -13.53 -12.89
C ARG A 244 10.97 -12.93 -13.80
N ARG A 245 10.64 -11.94 -14.63
CA ARG A 245 11.59 -11.28 -15.53
C ARG A 245 12.58 -10.38 -14.81
N TYR A 246 12.20 -9.85 -13.64
CA TYR A 246 13.05 -9.00 -12.82
C TYR A 246 13.83 -9.80 -11.77
N ARG A 247 13.53 -11.09 -11.62
CA ARG A 247 14.24 -11.99 -10.69
C ARG A 247 15.64 -12.31 -11.22
N ARG A 248 16.59 -12.42 -10.30
CA ARG A 248 17.96 -12.90 -10.59
C ARG A 248 17.95 -14.34 -11.14
N LYS A 249 18.92 -14.63 -12.03
CA LYS A 249 19.20 -16.01 -12.45
C LYS A 249 19.70 -16.83 -11.25
N GLY A 250 19.17 -18.02 -11.04
CA GLY A 250 19.55 -18.91 -9.93
C GLY A 250 18.76 -18.73 -8.62
N GLY A 251 18.20 -17.55 -8.36
CA GLY A 251 17.43 -17.27 -7.13
C GLY A 251 15.93 -17.59 -7.20
N SER A 252 15.48 -18.34 -8.21
CA SER A 252 14.04 -18.51 -8.46
C SER A 252 13.30 -19.21 -7.32
N GLY A 253 13.96 -20.14 -6.62
CA GLY A 253 13.37 -20.91 -5.52
C GLY A 253 12.97 -20.05 -4.33
N PHE A 254 13.85 -19.12 -3.92
CA PHE A 254 13.57 -18.13 -2.89
C PHE A 254 12.36 -17.26 -3.25
N TYR A 255 12.31 -16.65 -4.44
CA TYR A 255 11.19 -15.77 -4.78
C TYR A 255 9.86 -16.50 -4.90
N ASP A 256 9.87 -17.75 -5.38
CA ASP A 256 8.66 -18.58 -5.39
C ASP A 256 8.20 -18.90 -3.96
N GLN A 257 9.13 -19.18 -3.04
CA GLN A 257 8.82 -19.38 -1.62
C GLN A 257 8.31 -18.08 -0.95
N LEU A 258 8.94 -16.94 -1.22
CA LEU A 258 8.50 -15.64 -0.71
C LEU A 258 7.10 -15.29 -1.22
N PHE A 259 6.82 -15.54 -2.49
CA PHE A 259 5.48 -15.34 -3.05
C PHE A 259 4.45 -16.24 -2.36
N HIS A 260 4.77 -17.51 -2.13
CA HIS A 260 3.91 -18.42 -1.38
C HIS A 260 3.71 -17.95 0.08
N TYR A 261 4.78 -17.47 0.71
CA TYR A 261 4.74 -16.93 2.06
C TYR A 261 3.80 -15.74 2.18
N ILE A 262 3.91 -14.77 1.27
CA ILE A 262 3.02 -13.60 1.17
C ILE A 262 1.54 -14.01 1.11
N HIS A 263 1.23 -14.99 0.27
CA HIS A 263 -0.15 -15.47 0.12
C HIS A 263 -0.65 -16.19 1.38
N TRP A 264 0.17 -17.06 1.97
CA TRP A 264 -0.21 -17.85 3.13
C TRP A 264 -0.31 -17.01 4.41
N ALA A 265 0.59 -16.05 4.62
CA ALA A 265 0.62 -15.19 5.79
C ALA A 265 -0.44 -14.06 5.76
N GLY A 266 -1.17 -13.89 4.66
CA GLY A 266 -2.27 -12.93 4.56
C GLY A 266 -1.87 -11.54 4.07
N TYR A 267 -0.62 -11.33 3.64
CA TYR A 267 -0.17 -10.06 3.05
C TYR A 267 -0.70 -9.85 1.60
N GLY A 268 -1.33 -10.88 1.02
CA GLY A 268 -1.81 -10.95 -0.38
C GLY A 268 -3.24 -10.52 -0.57
#